data_AF-A0A914IRJ0-F1
#
_entry.id   AF-A0A914IRJ0-F1
#
_cell.length_a   1.000
_cell.length_b   1.000
_cell.length_c   1.000
_cell.angle_alpha   90.00
_cell.angle_beta   90.00
_cell.angle_gamma   90.00
#
_symmetry.space_group_name_H-M   'P 1'
#
loop_
_entity.id
_entity.type
_entity.pdbx_description
1 polymer ?
#
loop_
_entity_poly.entity_id
_entity_poly.type
_entity_poly.pdbx_seq_one_letter_code
_entity_poly.pdbx_strand_id
1 'polypeptide(L)'
;MRTIIILAAVISATFANLEFNDYDPDYGVYLGDLSNLANGNVKGSVFVVNETAIQLVNFTYNGSGPDVYFWLDRTEVPTKEGLKIPSLEFGIAPLRKYENARVVLVLPGLHKVTSFKSFSLYCLNFDHNFGSVQIHEGLVVPRPQFLSGELSGSRYSVGSGPILILDRRTIKIFGFTFDGDKAPDGFFFVGRGPNVVHDAGVKVPIRGRDSPDLVTAMNERYRGGQDIIIDLPADYDINHIDWLAIYCYKFRVDFGHVLISNVSTRIPPFVPVQNALDELKGIDGWQVNTLLGTPKRLNFTFQLGVPGGKKGYQYMTHARPGAYVWYVNGYLADIYLKRNVTYTFIVQGGNDKSTGDFYNPLYLTDDSFGGFMKLSNDERKQVKIIGGATSSDADDFAGGLCLWTPENPDDDYDSYDSFIEFRHTLKLKCDDTIAPAIFTFTPNSSTPNVIYFQSFANYNMGNKIHIVDDLPDDLEDFVEEPYQYEAWLKHHNLQLTPRGANGASSIVFSILTAFIIFLFY
;
A
#
# COMPACT_ATOMS: atom_id res chain seq x y z
N MET A 1 -10.25 41.45 26.80
CA MET A 1 -10.27 40.08 26.26
C MET A 1 -11.00 40.14 24.92
N ARG A 2 -10.27 40.28 23.81
CA ARG A 2 -10.84 40.35 22.45
C ARG A 2 -10.54 39.02 21.76
N THR A 3 -11.57 38.22 21.57
CA THR A 3 -11.53 36.95 20.86
C THR A 3 -11.30 37.23 19.37
N ILE A 4 -10.15 36.83 18.84
CA ILE A 4 -9.89 36.83 17.41
C ILE A 4 -10.44 35.52 16.86
N ILE A 5 -11.54 35.60 16.12
CA ILE A 5 -12.07 34.49 15.32
C ILE A 5 -11.24 34.45 14.04
N ILE A 6 -10.38 33.44 13.91
CA ILE A 6 -9.69 33.15 12.66
C ILE A 6 -10.70 32.40 11.77
N LEU A 7 -11.27 33.10 10.79
CA LEU A 7 -12.01 32.47 9.70
C LEU A 7 -10.98 31.77 8.80
N ALA A 8 -10.94 30.45 8.84
CA ALA A 8 -10.26 29.66 7.80
C ALA A 8 -11.11 29.73 6.53
N ALA A 9 -10.71 30.57 5.57
CA ALA A 9 -11.29 30.56 4.24
C ALA A 9 -10.82 29.30 3.50
N VAL A 10 -11.73 28.35 3.28
CA VAL A 10 -11.50 27.25 2.33
C VAL A 10 -11.57 27.86 0.93
N ILE A 11 -10.42 28.15 0.34
CA ILE A 11 -10.32 28.59 -1.05
C ILE A 11 -10.65 27.37 -1.91
N SER A 12 -11.88 27.29 -2.41
CA SER A 12 -12.19 26.41 -3.54
C SER A 12 -11.46 27.00 -4.75
N ALA A 13 -10.40 26.33 -5.21
CA ALA A 13 -9.71 26.73 -6.42
C ALA A 13 -10.68 26.60 -7.60
N THR A 14 -11.17 27.74 -8.09
CA THR A 14 -12.01 27.78 -9.29
C THR A 14 -11.09 27.77 -10.50
N PHE A 15 -10.98 26.62 -11.16
CA PHE A 15 -10.23 26.44 -12.42
C PHE A 15 -10.97 27.03 -13.64
N ALA A 16 -11.61 28.18 -13.48
CA ALA A 16 -12.21 28.87 -14.62
C ALA A 16 -11.08 29.37 -15.53
N ASN A 17 -11.09 28.93 -16.79
CA ASN A 17 -10.19 29.33 -17.89
C ASN A 17 -8.84 28.59 -18.02
N LEU A 18 -8.71 27.35 -17.54
CA LEU A 18 -7.55 26.52 -17.92
C LEU A 18 -7.72 25.97 -19.35
N GLU A 19 -6.65 26.04 -20.14
CA GLU A 19 -6.56 25.45 -21.46
C GLU A 19 -5.62 24.23 -21.45
N PHE A 20 -5.83 23.32 -22.39
CA PHE A 20 -4.97 22.15 -22.57
C PHE A 20 -3.49 22.57 -22.65
N ASN A 21 -2.62 21.88 -21.90
CA ASN A 21 -1.19 22.19 -21.70
C ASN A 21 -0.84 23.40 -20.81
N ASP A 22 -1.82 24.04 -20.17
CA ASP A 22 -1.53 24.99 -19.11
C ASP A 22 -0.82 24.28 -17.95
N TYR A 23 0.28 24.88 -17.50
CA TYR A 23 1.09 24.33 -16.42
C TYR A 23 0.73 25.04 -15.11
N ASP A 24 0.36 24.25 -14.13
CA ASP A 24 0.13 24.65 -12.76
C ASP A 24 1.29 24.14 -11.86
N PRO A 25 1.94 24.99 -11.06
CA PRO A 25 3.01 24.58 -10.15
C PRO A 25 2.63 23.52 -9.10
N ASP A 26 1.38 23.50 -8.66
CA ASP A 26 0.87 22.61 -7.62
C ASP A 26 0.27 21.32 -8.21
N TYR A 27 -0.26 21.41 -9.44
CA TYR A 27 -1.03 20.33 -10.05
C TYR A 27 -0.40 19.70 -11.31
N GLY A 28 0.55 20.39 -11.96
CA GLY A 28 1.17 19.91 -13.19
C GLY A 28 0.43 20.39 -14.43
N VAL A 29 0.44 19.61 -15.49
CA VAL A 29 -0.09 20.06 -16.79
C VAL A 29 -1.56 19.70 -16.94
N TYR A 30 -2.40 20.70 -17.14
CA TYR A 30 -3.84 20.52 -17.31
C TYR A 30 -4.14 19.74 -18.59
N LEU A 31 -4.84 18.63 -18.41
CA LEU A 31 -5.30 17.74 -19.47
C LEU A 31 -6.71 18.13 -19.93
N GLY A 32 -7.58 18.49 -18.99
CA GLY A 32 -8.99 18.79 -19.24
C GLY A 32 -9.88 18.40 -18.06
N ASP A 33 -11.15 18.79 -18.12
CA ASP A 33 -12.15 18.39 -17.15
C ASP A 33 -12.81 17.06 -17.56
N LEU A 34 -13.16 16.24 -16.57
CA LEU A 34 -13.95 15.04 -16.81
C LEU A 34 -15.35 15.40 -17.30
N SER A 35 -15.79 14.75 -18.38
CA SER A 35 -17.19 14.77 -18.78
C SER A 35 -18.08 14.10 -17.72
N ASN A 36 -19.32 14.56 -17.59
CA ASN A 36 -20.32 13.93 -16.72
C ASN A 36 -21.27 13.07 -17.54
N LEU A 37 -21.10 11.76 -17.47
CA LEU A 37 -21.88 10.77 -18.20
C LEU A 37 -22.62 9.85 -17.22
N ALA A 38 -23.51 9.00 -17.74
CA ALA A 38 -24.17 7.92 -17.01
C ALA A 38 -24.84 8.32 -15.67
N ASN A 39 -25.25 9.59 -15.52
CA ASN A 39 -25.76 10.17 -14.26
C ASN A 39 -24.82 9.98 -13.05
N GLY A 40 -23.50 9.91 -13.27
CA GLY A 40 -22.50 9.71 -12.22
C GLY A 40 -22.21 10.95 -11.35
N ASN A 41 -22.74 12.13 -11.73
CA ASN A 41 -22.36 13.42 -11.15
C ASN A 41 -20.83 13.60 -11.10
N VAL A 42 -20.17 13.21 -12.21
CA VAL A 42 -18.72 13.28 -12.32
C VAL A 42 -18.31 14.73 -12.54
N LYS A 43 -17.37 15.20 -11.72
CA LYS A 43 -16.70 16.49 -11.84
C LYS A 43 -15.23 16.32 -11.49
N GLY A 44 -14.39 17.23 -11.97
CA GLY A 44 -12.98 17.29 -11.58
C GLY A 44 -12.09 17.62 -12.77
N SER A 45 -11.00 18.30 -12.46
CA SER A 45 -9.98 18.71 -13.40
C SER A 45 -8.82 17.72 -13.34
N VAL A 46 -8.36 17.26 -14.51
CA VAL A 46 -7.29 16.26 -14.61
C VAL A 46 -5.99 16.94 -14.99
N PHE A 47 -4.93 16.63 -14.25
CA PHE A 47 -3.59 17.15 -14.47
C PHE A 47 -2.58 16.01 -14.57
N VAL A 48 -1.59 16.19 -15.44
CA VAL A 48 -0.46 15.27 -15.62
C VAL A 48 0.72 15.78 -14.80
N VAL A 49 1.11 14.99 -13.79
CA VAL A 49 2.23 15.30 -12.88
C VAL A 49 3.55 15.07 -13.61
N ASN A 50 3.69 13.90 -14.23
CA ASN A 50 4.86 13.47 -14.99
C ASN A 50 4.47 12.33 -15.94
N GLU A 51 5.44 11.61 -16.52
CA GLU A 51 5.17 10.55 -17.49
C GLU A 51 4.34 9.39 -16.94
N THR A 52 4.32 9.16 -15.63
CA THR A 52 3.71 7.98 -14.99
C THR A 52 2.72 8.35 -13.89
N ALA A 53 2.35 9.62 -13.75
CA ALA A 53 1.45 10.07 -12.70
C ALA A 53 0.45 11.13 -13.19
N ILE A 54 -0.80 10.95 -12.80
CA ILE A 54 -1.93 11.84 -13.06
C ILE A 54 -2.50 12.24 -11.70
N GLN A 55 -3.03 13.46 -11.57
CA GLN A 55 -3.82 13.83 -10.41
C GLN A 55 -5.12 14.52 -10.81
N LEU A 56 -6.17 14.27 -10.03
CA LEU A 56 -7.47 14.86 -10.18
C LEU A 56 -7.67 15.87 -9.06
N VAL A 57 -8.21 17.04 -9.39
CA VAL A 57 -8.52 18.11 -8.41
C VAL A 57 -10.00 18.44 -8.47
N ASN A 58 -10.59 18.71 -7.31
CA ASN A 58 -12.02 18.92 -7.12
C ASN A 58 -12.85 17.75 -7.68
N PHE A 59 -12.35 16.52 -7.50
CA PHE A 59 -12.96 15.32 -8.03
C PHE A 59 -14.24 14.95 -7.25
N THR A 60 -15.33 14.75 -7.96
CA THR A 60 -16.61 14.29 -7.42
C THR A 60 -17.11 13.13 -8.26
N TYR A 61 -17.64 12.10 -7.60
CA TYR A 61 -18.36 10.98 -8.21
C TYR A 61 -19.37 10.46 -7.20
N ASN A 62 -20.61 10.19 -7.63
CA ASN A 62 -21.68 9.81 -6.72
C ASN A 62 -21.62 8.35 -6.22
N GLY A 63 -20.77 7.50 -6.81
CA GLY A 63 -20.67 6.09 -6.42
C GLY A 63 -21.78 5.19 -6.98
N SER A 64 -22.53 5.61 -8.02
CA SER A 64 -23.71 4.87 -8.49
C SER A 64 -23.39 3.59 -9.27
N GLY A 65 -22.20 3.48 -9.85
CA GLY A 65 -21.74 2.30 -10.57
C GLY A 65 -21.08 1.28 -9.63
N PRO A 66 -21.38 -0.02 -9.76
CA PRO A 66 -20.93 -1.03 -8.79
C PRO A 66 -19.50 -1.53 -9.02
N ASP A 67 -18.90 -1.27 -10.19
CA ASP A 67 -17.58 -1.79 -10.57
C ASP A 67 -16.82 -0.79 -11.45
N VAL A 68 -16.75 0.45 -10.98
CA VAL A 68 -16.12 1.58 -11.69
C VAL A 68 -14.65 1.70 -11.27
N TYR A 69 -13.75 1.97 -12.22
CA TYR A 69 -12.32 2.17 -11.95
C TYR A 69 -11.81 3.43 -12.64
N PHE A 70 -10.68 3.96 -12.16
CA PHE A 70 -9.84 4.84 -12.97
C PHE A 70 -9.21 4.02 -14.10
N TRP A 71 -9.34 4.52 -15.34
CA TRP A 71 -9.13 3.72 -16.53
C TRP A 71 -8.42 4.50 -17.61
N LEU A 72 -7.34 3.94 -18.16
CA LEU A 72 -6.64 4.47 -19.33
C LEU A 72 -6.90 3.58 -20.54
N ASP A 73 -7.16 4.17 -21.69
CA ASP A 73 -7.36 3.42 -22.92
C ASP A 73 -6.47 3.95 -24.06
N ARG A 74 -6.02 3.04 -24.93
CA ARG A 74 -5.26 3.39 -26.14
C ARG A 74 -6.16 3.95 -27.25
N THR A 75 -7.47 3.91 -27.05
CA THR A 75 -8.50 4.48 -27.91
C THR A 75 -9.12 5.71 -27.26
N GLU A 76 -9.78 6.54 -28.07
CA GLU A 76 -10.44 7.77 -27.60
C GLU A 76 -11.71 7.48 -26.80
N VAL A 77 -12.33 6.31 -27.02
CA VAL A 77 -13.52 5.85 -26.31
C VAL A 77 -13.12 4.62 -25.50
N PRO A 78 -13.22 4.64 -24.16
CA PRO A 78 -12.73 3.54 -23.33
C PRO A 78 -13.42 2.22 -23.67
N THR A 79 -12.65 1.14 -23.70
CA THR A 79 -13.11 -0.23 -23.94
C THR A 79 -12.68 -1.15 -22.80
N LYS A 80 -13.10 -2.42 -22.84
CA LYS A 80 -12.75 -3.43 -21.81
C LYS A 80 -11.27 -3.80 -21.81
N GLU A 81 -10.54 -3.47 -22.87
CA GLU A 81 -9.12 -3.75 -23.05
C GLU A 81 -8.19 -2.67 -22.46
N GLY A 82 -8.76 -1.58 -21.94
CA GLY A 82 -7.98 -0.56 -21.25
C GLY A 82 -7.38 -1.04 -19.92
N LEU A 83 -6.65 -0.12 -19.28
CA LEU A 83 -5.79 -0.34 -18.14
C LEU A 83 -6.40 0.26 -16.87
N LYS A 84 -6.55 -0.54 -15.81
CA LYS A 84 -6.89 -0.05 -14.48
C LYS A 84 -5.71 0.71 -13.89
N ILE A 85 -5.97 1.88 -13.31
CA ILE A 85 -4.95 2.67 -12.63
C ILE A 85 -5.20 2.62 -11.13
N PRO A 86 -4.22 2.22 -10.31
CA PRO A 86 -4.33 2.36 -8.87
C PRO A 86 -4.30 3.84 -8.49
N SER A 87 -5.20 4.20 -7.57
CA SER A 87 -5.05 5.44 -6.81
C SER A 87 -4.00 5.24 -5.72
N LEU A 88 -3.24 6.28 -5.41
CA LEU A 88 -2.25 6.27 -4.34
C LEU A 88 -2.89 5.96 -2.99
N GLU A 89 -4.14 6.38 -2.81
CA GLU A 89 -4.89 6.29 -1.56
C GLU A 89 -5.55 4.91 -1.34
N PHE A 90 -5.87 4.18 -2.41
CA PHE A 90 -6.70 2.97 -2.33
C PHE A 90 -6.24 1.78 -3.17
N GLY A 91 -5.12 1.90 -3.89
CA GLY A 91 -4.68 0.86 -4.82
C GLY A 91 -5.70 0.60 -5.93
N ILE A 92 -5.79 -0.65 -6.39
CA ILE A 92 -6.75 -1.09 -7.40
C ILE A 92 -8.04 -1.55 -6.73
N ALA A 93 -9.07 -0.71 -6.72
CA ALA A 93 -10.39 -1.07 -6.17
C ALA A 93 -11.53 -0.34 -6.90
N PRO A 94 -12.75 -0.89 -6.88
CA PRO A 94 -13.93 -0.16 -7.34
C PRO A 94 -14.07 1.20 -6.64
N LEU A 95 -14.35 2.23 -7.43
CA LEU A 95 -14.58 3.58 -6.95
C LEU A 95 -15.90 3.65 -6.19
N ARG A 96 -15.81 4.16 -4.97
CA ARG A 96 -16.95 4.60 -4.17
C ARG A 96 -17.22 6.08 -4.42
N LYS A 97 -18.10 6.66 -3.60
CA LYS A 97 -18.39 8.10 -3.63
C LYS A 97 -17.12 8.92 -3.36
N TYR A 98 -16.93 9.98 -4.13
CA TYR A 98 -15.94 11.03 -3.91
C TYR A 98 -16.63 12.39 -3.83
N GLU A 99 -16.19 13.24 -2.90
CA GLU A 99 -16.74 14.60 -2.74
C GLU A 99 -15.61 15.62 -2.68
N ASN A 100 -15.40 16.36 -3.78
CA ASN A 100 -14.40 17.42 -3.87
C ASN A 100 -12.99 16.98 -3.43
N ALA A 101 -12.61 15.78 -3.84
CA ALA A 101 -11.36 15.15 -3.43
C ALA A 101 -10.20 15.55 -4.36
N ARG A 102 -8.97 15.48 -3.82
CA ARG A 102 -7.75 15.36 -4.63
C ARG A 102 -7.41 13.87 -4.70
N VAL A 103 -7.15 13.36 -5.90
CA VAL A 103 -6.77 11.96 -6.10
C VAL A 103 -5.50 11.89 -6.91
N VAL A 104 -4.52 11.13 -6.46
CA VAL A 104 -3.28 10.90 -7.20
C VAL A 104 -3.28 9.48 -7.76
N LEU A 105 -3.02 9.35 -9.05
CA LEU A 105 -2.96 8.08 -9.76
C LEU A 105 -1.54 7.83 -10.23
N VAL A 106 -1.02 6.64 -9.95
CA VAL A 106 0.30 6.19 -10.41
C VAL A 106 0.08 5.07 -11.41
N LEU A 107 0.56 5.26 -12.63
CA LEU A 107 0.42 4.26 -13.69
C LEU A 107 1.24 3.02 -13.31
N PRO A 108 0.68 1.81 -13.45
CA PRO A 108 1.39 0.59 -13.13
C PRO A 108 2.54 0.34 -14.14
N GLY A 109 3.63 -0.23 -13.63
CA GLY A 109 4.82 -0.60 -14.42
C GLY A 109 5.48 0.55 -15.17
N LEU A 110 5.86 0.31 -16.43
CA LEU A 110 6.60 1.28 -17.28
C LEU A 110 5.69 2.03 -18.27
N HIS A 111 4.38 2.04 -18.03
CA HIS A 111 3.43 2.73 -18.88
C HIS A 111 3.56 4.24 -18.76
N LYS A 112 3.52 4.94 -19.90
CA LYS A 112 3.51 6.40 -19.95
C LYS A 112 2.12 6.92 -20.25
N VAL A 113 1.72 8.04 -19.65
CA VAL A 113 0.44 8.71 -19.92
C VAL A 113 0.24 8.94 -21.43
N THR A 114 1.31 9.34 -22.13
CA THR A 114 1.30 9.59 -23.59
C THR A 114 1.14 8.34 -24.46
N SER A 115 1.13 7.14 -23.88
CA SER A 115 0.84 5.89 -24.62
C SER A 115 -0.66 5.62 -24.75
N PHE A 116 -1.50 6.46 -24.16
CA PHE A 116 -2.95 6.33 -24.11
C PHE A 116 -3.61 7.53 -24.79
N LYS A 117 -4.87 7.36 -25.18
CA LYS A 117 -5.70 8.36 -25.85
C LYS A 117 -6.86 8.85 -25.00
N SER A 118 -7.22 8.14 -23.93
CA SER A 118 -8.26 8.61 -23.01
C SER A 118 -7.98 8.20 -21.58
N PHE A 119 -8.40 9.06 -20.65
CA PHE A 119 -8.52 8.77 -19.22
C PHE A 119 -10.00 8.83 -18.83
N SER A 120 -10.50 7.86 -18.07
CA SER A 120 -11.92 7.72 -17.79
C SER A 120 -12.24 7.08 -16.43
N LEU A 121 -13.49 7.26 -16.00
CA LEU A 121 -14.16 6.45 -15.00
C LEU A 121 -14.98 5.39 -15.75
N TYR A 122 -14.53 4.14 -15.70
CA TYR A 122 -15.08 3.08 -16.53
C TYR A 122 -15.60 1.93 -15.69
N CYS A 123 -16.85 1.51 -15.95
CA CYS A 123 -17.46 0.36 -15.29
C CYS A 123 -17.23 -0.90 -16.10
N LEU A 124 -16.43 -1.82 -15.55
CA LEU A 124 -16.01 -3.02 -16.28
C LEU A 124 -17.17 -4.03 -16.45
N ASN A 125 -17.96 -4.24 -15.40
CA ASN A 125 -19.12 -5.14 -15.43
C ASN A 125 -20.18 -4.74 -16.48
N PHE A 126 -20.40 -3.44 -16.69
CA PHE A 126 -21.47 -2.93 -17.57
C PHE A 126 -20.98 -2.28 -18.86
N ASP A 127 -19.66 -2.23 -19.10
CA ASP A 127 -19.09 -1.59 -20.30
C ASP A 127 -19.58 -0.14 -20.45
N HIS A 128 -19.49 0.63 -19.36
CA HIS A 128 -20.12 1.95 -19.28
C HIS A 128 -19.13 3.02 -18.80
N ASN A 129 -18.96 4.06 -19.60
CA ASN A 129 -18.20 5.25 -19.27
C ASN A 129 -19.03 6.24 -18.42
N PHE A 130 -18.56 6.55 -17.23
CA PHE A 130 -19.17 7.54 -16.31
C PHE A 130 -18.63 8.96 -16.52
N GLY A 131 -17.47 9.08 -17.18
CA GLY A 131 -16.83 10.35 -17.45
C GLY A 131 -15.43 10.15 -17.97
N SER A 132 -15.03 10.92 -18.97
CA SER A 132 -13.71 10.83 -19.58
C SER A 132 -13.17 12.18 -20.04
N VAL A 133 -11.86 12.21 -20.25
CA VAL A 133 -11.08 13.27 -20.89
C VAL A 133 -10.12 12.63 -21.90
N GLN A 134 -9.86 13.33 -23.00
CA GLN A 134 -8.97 12.84 -24.05
C GLN A 134 -7.50 13.18 -23.74
N ILE A 135 -6.59 12.29 -24.13
CA ILE A 135 -5.15 12.49 -24.09
C ILE A 135 -4.69 12.72 -25.53
N HIS A 136 -4.33 13.96 -25.82
CA HIS A 136 -3.91 14.38 -27.16
C HIS A 136 -2.40 14.22 -27.37
N GLU A 137 -1.98 13.99 -28.62
CA GLU A 137 -0.57 13.81 -28.99
C GLU A 137 0.31 15.04 -28.68
N GLY A 138 -0.30 16.23 -28.57
CA GLY A 138 0.38 17.47 -28.22
C GLY A 138 0.66 17.66 -26.72
N LEU A 139 0.39 16.67 -25.87
CA LEU A 139 0.56 16.79 -24.41
C LEU A 139 2.03 17.03 -24.04
N VAL A 140 2.29 18.15 -23.36
CA VAL A 140 3.62 18.53 -22.88
C VAL A 140 3.78 18.04 -21.44
N VAL A 141 4.37 16.87 -21.27
CA VAL A 141 4.52 16.26 -19.93
C VAL A 141 5.69 16.88 -19.15
N PRO A 142 5.51 17.30 -17.89
CA PRO A 142 6.62 17.73 -17.03
C PRO A 142 7.62 16.61 -16.80
N ARG A 143 8.92 16.94 -16.79
CA ARG A 143 10.00 15.94 -16.64
C ARG A 143 11.04 16.34 -15.59
N PRO A 144 11.54 15.38 -14.79
CA PRO A 144 12.72 15.59 -13.98
C PRO A 144 13.90 16.11 -14.79
N GLN A 145 14.77 16.89 -14.16
CA GLN A 145 15.88 17.55 -14.83
C GLN A 145 17.18 17.40 -14.04
N PHE A 146 18.27 17.03 -14.72
CA PHE A 146 19.60 17.08 -14.12
C PHE A 146 20.13 18.51 -14.05
N LEU A 147 20.77 18.85 -12.93
CA LEU A 147 21.59 20.05 -12.85
C LEU A 147 22.84 19.90 -13.72
N SER A 148 23.36 21.03 -14.19
CA SER A 148 24.59 21.07 -14.98
C SER A 148 25.86 20.87 -14.14
N GLY A 149 25.76 20.99 -12.82
CA GLY A 149 26.87 20.87 -11.88
C GLY A 149 26.58 19.84 -10.80
N GLU A 150 27.63 19.53 -10.06
CA GLU A 150 27.63 18.59 -8.94
C GLU A 150 28.01 19.34 -7.66
N LEU A 151 27.68 18.79 -6.49
CA LEU A 151 28.20 19.31 -5.23
C LEU A 151 29.71 19.17 -5.22
N SER A 152 30.40 20.24 -4.89
CA SER A 152 31.86 20.21 -4.76
C SER A 152 32.33 21.15 -3.66
N GLY A 153 33.32 20.69 -2.90
CA GLY A 153 33.87 21.44 -1.78
C GLY A 153 35.30 21.05 -1.47
N SER A 154 36.09 22.02 -0.97
CA SER A 154 37.49 21.79 -0.59
C SER A 154 37.66 21.23 0.83
N ARG A 155 36.58 21.16 1.61
CA ARG A 155 36.58 20.73 3.01
C ARG A 155 35.79 19.45 3.18
N TYR A 156 36.28 18.58 4.07
CA TYR A 156 35.58 17.37 4.50
C TYR A 156 35.10 16.48 3.34
N SER A 157 35.83 16.46 2.23
CA SER A 157 35.53 15.61 1.07
C SER A 157 34.10 15.78 0.53
N VAL A 158 33.53 16.99 0.60
CA VAL A 158 32.20 17.30 0.05
C VAL A 158 32.23 17.10 -1.47
N GLY A 159 31.39 16.19 -1.94
CA GLY A 159 31.27 15.83 -3.34
C GLY A 159 29.95 15.13 -3.64
N SER A 160 29.55 15.10 -4.90
CA SER A 160 28.51 14.20 -5.40
C SER A 160 28.80 13.79 -6.84
N GLY A 161 28.11 12.77 -7.33
CA GLY A 161 27.86 12.62 -8.75
C GLY A 161 26.71 13.53 -9.22
N PRO A 162 26.00 13.16 -10.30
CA PRO A 162 24.91 13.96 -10.84
C PRO A 162 23.82 14.30 -9.81
N ILE A 163 23.15 15.42 -10.01
CA ILE A 163 22.03 15.86 -9.16
C ILE A 163 20.78 15.97 -10.02
N LEU A 164 19.73 15.25 -9.63
CA LEU A 164 18.46 15.18 -10.33
C LEU A 164 17.39 15.94 -9.54
N ILE A 165 16.85 16.99 -10.15
CA ILE A 165 15.62 17.64 -9.70
C ILE A 165 14.46 16.74 -10.11
N LEU A 166 13.84 16.07 -9.15
CA LEU A 166 12.73 15.14 -9.39
C LEU A 166 11.42 15.91 -9.62
N ASP A 167 11.17 16.90 -8.77
CA ASP A 167 9.99 17.76 -8.80
C ASP A 167 10.33 19.11 -8.14
N ARG A 168 9.33 19.99 -7.98
CA ARG A 168 9.51 21.34 -7.40
C ARG A 168 10.02 21.38 -5.96
N ARG A 169 10.07 20.27 -5.23
CA ARG A 169 10.54 20.18 -3.83
C ARG A 169 11.41 18.97 -3.50
N THR A 170 11.65 18.05 -4.44
CA THR A 170 12.47 16.86 -4.20
C THR A 170 13.74 16.89 -5.05
N ILE A 171 14.90 16.73 -4.40
CA ILE A 171 16.20 16.59 -5.07
C ILE A 171 16.78 15.21 -4.76
N LYS A 172 17.22 14.51 -5.80
CA LYS A 172 18.02 13.29 -5.68
C LYS A 172 19.49 13.58 -6.00
N ILE A 173 20.38 13.19 -5.10
CA ILE A 173 21.83 13.41 -5.16
C ILE A 173 22.50 12.05 -5.27
N PHE A 174 23.15 11.79 -6.40
CA PHE A 174 23.82 10.52 -6.64
C PHE A 174 25.23 10.55 -6.04
N GLY A 175 25.66 9.43 -5.44
CA GLY A 175 27.05 9.24 -5.04
C GLY A 175 27.60 10.31 -4.07
N PHE A 176 26.80 10.75 -3.09
CA PHE A 176 27.21 11.79 -2.14
C PHE A 176 28.39 11.38 -1.24
N THR A 177 29.37 12.28 -1.08
CA THR A 177 30.53 12.11 -0.21
C THR A 177 30.66 13.25 0.78
N PHE A 178 30.95 12.92 2.04
CA PHE A 178 31.17 13.88 3.12
C PHE A 178 31.80 13.18 4.34
N ASP A 179 32.86 13.76 4.90
CA ASP A 179 33.52 13.33 6.15
C ASP A 179 32.80 13.95 7.37
N GLY A 180 31.52 13.62 7.55
CA GLY A 180 30.70 14.13 8.66
C GLY A 180 31.23 13.75 10.05
N ASP A 181 31.98 12.64 10.14
CA ASP A 181 32.65 12.19 11.36
C ASP A 181 33.79 13.10 11.83
N LYS A 182 34.29 13.98 10.94
CA LYS A 182 35.34 14.96 11.24
C LYS A 182 34.83 16.40 11.27
N ALA A 183 33.68 16.65 10.67
CA ALA A 183 33.08 17.97 10.62
C ALA A 183 32.50 18.35 11.99
N PRO A 184 32.52 19.63 12.41
CA PRO A 184 31.87 20.04 13.66
C PRO A 184 30.35 19.87 13.64
N ASP A 185 29.74 20.15 12.50
CA ASP A 185 28.39 19.79 12.07
C ASP A 185 28.31 19.94 10.54
N GLY A 186 27.24 19.41 9.94
CA GLY A 186 27.00 19.52 8.50
C GLY A 186 25.55 19.22 8.18
N PHE A 187 24.95 20.07 7.36
CA PHE A 187 23.56 19.95 6.92
C PHE A 187 23.48 20.13 5.41
N PHE A 188 22.54 19.45 4.76
CA PHE A 188 22.03 19.95 3.48
C PHE A 188 21.35 21.30 3.72
N PHE A 189 21.73 22.28 2.92
CA PHE A 189 21.31 23.66 3.10
C PHE A 189 20.99 24.25 1.73
N VAL A 190 19.81 24.87 1.60
CA VAL A 190 19.41 25.54 0.35
C VAL A 190 19.04 26.97 0.65
N GLY A 191 19.19 27.84 -0.33
CA GLY A 191 18.88 29.24 -0.11
C GLY A 191 18.85 30.07 -1.38
N ARG A 192 18.65 31.36 -1.17
CA ARG A 192 18.48 32.38 -2.22
C ARG A 192 19.69 33.30 -2.28
N GLY A 193 19.85 33.95 -3.42
CA GLY A 193 20.89 34.91 -3.70
C GLY A 193 22.18 34.30 -4.26
N PRO A 194 23.13 35.16 -4.63
CA PRO A 194 24.31 34.75 -5.41
C PRO A 194 25.37 33.99 -4.62
N ASN A 195 25.27 33.95 -3.28
CA ASN A 195 26.26 33.33 -2.41
C ASN A 195 25.59 32.51 -1.31
N VAL A 196 26.25 31.42 -0.90
CA VAL A 196 25.84 30.61 0.25
C VAL A 196 26.07 31.40 1.54
N VAL A 197 24.98 31.83 2.18
CA VAL A 197 25.03 32.58 3.44
C VAL A 197 23.98 32.07 4.42
N HIS A 198 24.31 32.14 5.71
CA HIS A 198 23.47 31.64 6.80
C HIS A 198 22.04 32.20 6.77
N ASP A 199 21.90 33.52 6.62
CA ASP A 199 20.60 34.20 6.78
C ASP A 199 19.71 34.13 5.54
N ALA A 200 20.20 33.57 4.43
CA ALA A 200 19.45 33.39 3.19
C ALA A 200 19.13 31.92 2.87
N GLY A 201 19.39 31.01 3.81
CA GLY A 201 19.15 29.59 3.61
C GLY A 201 18.45 28.88 4.75
N VAL A 202 18.06 27.63 4.49
CA VAL A 202 17.34 26.75 5.40
C VAL A 202 17.95 25.35 5.34
N LYS A 203 17.91 24.64 6.48
CA LYS A 203 18.29 23.24 6.57
C LYS A 203 17.26 22.38 5.84
N VAL A 204 17.73 21.38 5.11
CA VAL A 204 16.87 20.47 4.33
C VAL A 204 16.90 19.08 4.94
N PRO A 205 15.74 18.47 5.26
CA PRO A 205 15.68 17.10 5.76
C PRO A 205 16.12 16.08 4.70
N ILE A 206 16.85 15.06 5.15
CA ILE A 206 17.10 13.85 4.37
C ILE A 206 15.91 12.91 4.51
N ARG A 207 15.31 12.52 3.38
CA ARG A 207 14.17 11.61 3.35
C ARG A 207 14.53 10.26 3.97
N GLY A 208 13.69 9.79 4.89
CA GLY A 208 13.90 8.52 5.61
C GLY A 208 14.83 8.62 6.82
N ARG A 209 15.43 9.79 7.08
CA ARG A 209 16.29 10.03 8.25
C ARG A 209 15.77 11.17 9.13
N ASP A 210 15.41 12.30 8.53
CA ASP A 210 14.98 13.52 9.22
C ASP A 210 13.47 13.77 9.00
N SER A 211 12.90 14.68 9.80
CA SER A 211 11.58 15.25 9.57
C SER A 211 11.68 16.76 9.30
N PRO A 212 10.65 17.41 8.73
CA PRO A 212 10.66 18.87 8.52
C PRO A 212 10.90 19.67 9.80
N ASP A 213 10.44 19.17 10.95
CA ASP A 213 10.57 19.82 12.26
C ASP A 213 11.90 19.48 12.96
N LEU A 214 12.56 18.39 12.56
CA LEU A 214 13.78 17.90 13.19
C LEU A 214 14.79 17.46 12.13
N VAL A 215 15.64 18.42 11.73
CA VAL A 215 16.79 18.15 10.85
C VAL A 215 18.07 18.04 11.69
N THR A 216 18.70 16.87 11.65
CA THR A 216 19.86 16.54 12.48
C THR A 216 21.19 16.66 11.71
N ALA A 217 22.28 16.98 12.41
CA ALA A 217 23.60 17.10 11.78
C ALA A 217 24.10 15.74 11.25
N MET A 218 24.69 15.75 10.06
CA MET A 218 25.37 14.60 9.48
C MET A 218 26.69 14.33 10.21
N ASN A 219 26.66 13.40 11.17
CA ASN A 219 27.84 13.01 11.97
C ASN A 219 28.51 11.72 11.47
N GLU A 220 27.94 11.10 10.44
CA GLU A 220 28.46 9.89 9.82
C GLU A 220 29.20 10.19 8.52
N ARG A 221 29.86 9.15 8.01
CA ARG A 221 30.77 9.26 6.89
C ARG A 221 30.10 8.76 5.61
N TYR A 222 29.95 9.65 4.62
CA TYR A 222 29.36 9.34 3.32
C TYR A 222 30.46 9.07 2.29
N ARG A 223 30.30 7.99 1.52
CA ARG A 223 31.33 7.46 0.60
C ARG A 223 30.81 7.20 -0.82
N GLY A 224 29.65 7.73 -1.16
CA GLY A 224 29.04 7.60 -2.48
C GLY A 224 28.41 6.24 -2.78
N GLY A 225 28.33 5.34 -1.80
CA GLY A 225 27.69 4.03 -1.99
C GLY A 225 26.16 4.06 -1.93
N GLN A 226 25.56 5.18 -1.54
CA GLN A 226 24.10 5.38 -1.46
C GLN A 226 23.72 6.74 -2.03
N ASP A 227 22.59 6.77 -2.74
CA ASP A 227 21.97 8.01 -3.20
C ASP A 227 21.24 8.67 -2.03
N ILE A 228 21.23 10.01 -2.01
CA ILE A 228 20.50 10.79 -1.03
C ILE A 228 19.29 11.43 -1.70
N ILE A 229 18.15 11.41 -1.01
CA ILE A 229 16.96 12.17 -1.42
C ILE A 229 16.68 13.18 -0.32
N ILE A 230 16.53 14.45 -0.70
CA ILE A 230 16.20 15.54 0.22
C ILE A 230 14.90 16.22 -0.20
N ASP A 231 14.15 16.67 0.82
CA ASP A 231 12.84 17.29 0.66
C ASP A 231 12.88 18.74 1.11
N LEU A 232 12.70 19.67 0.17
CA LEU A 232 12.65 21.09 0.47
C LEU A 232 11.51 21.38 1.45
N PRO A 233 11.70 22.30 2.42
CA PRO A 233 10.62 22.76 3.30
C PRO A 233 9.41 23.31 2.53
N ALA A 234 8.25 23.40 3.19
CA ALA A 234 6.97 23.70 2.54
C ALA A 234 6.90 25.06 1.84
N ASP A 235 7.67 26.02 2.32
CA ASP A 235 7.80 27.38 1.82
C ASP A 235 8.92 27.55 0.76
N TYR A 236 9.60 26.46 0.41
CA TYR A 236 10.67 26.44 -0.58
C TYR A 236 10.26 25.69 -1.84
N ASP A 237 10.82 26.14 -2.96
CA ASP A 237 10.57 25.64 -4.31
C ASP A 237 11.88 25.69 -5.08
N ILE A 238 12.17 24.68 -5.89
CA ILE A 238 13.38 24.60 -6.71
C ILE A 238 13.57 25.83 -7.59
N ASN A 239 12.50 26.37 -8.18
CA ASN A 239 12.57 27.56 -9.01
C ASN A 239 12.81 28.85 -8.20
N HIS A 240 12.77 28.77 -6.86
CA HIS A 240 12.97 29.89 -5.94
C HIS A 240 14.18 29.69 -5.02
N ILE A 241 15.12 28.81 -5.36
CA ILE A 241 16.42 28.68 -4.69
C ILE A 241 17.55 28.74 -5.73
N ASP A 242 18.69 29.23 -5.30
CA ASP A 242 19.84 29.53 -6.16
C ASP A 242 21.02 28.57 -5.92
N TRP A 243 21.04 27.89 -4.78
CA TRP A 243 22.13 26.98 -4.41
C TRP A 243 21.68 25.86 -3.48
N LEU A 244 22.39 24.74 -3.56
CA LEU A 244 22.38 23.61 -2.63
C LEU A 244 23.80 23.44 -2.08
N ALA A 245 23.93 23.38 -0.76
CA ALA A 245 25.21 23.36 -0.07
C ALA A 245 25.26 22.31 1.04
N ILE A 246 26.49 21.90 1.39
CA ILE A 246 26.81 21.29 2.66
C ILE A 246 27.31 22.40 3.58
N TYR A 247 26.50 22.74 4.58
CA TYR A 247 26.73 23.91 5.40
C TYR A 247 26.98 23.54 6.87
N CYS A 248 28.05 24.12 7.42
CA CYS A 248 28.36 24.09 8.84
C CYS A 248 27.57 25.18 9.54
N TYR A 249 26.46 24.81 10.17
CA TYR A 249 25.56 25.76 10.79
C TYR A 249 26.21 26.40 12.02
N LYS A 250 26.94 25.62 12.82
CA LYS A 250 27.63 26.07 14.04
C LYS A 250 28.64 27.19 13.80
N PHE A 251 29.41 27.10 12.71
CA PHE A 251 30.46 28.08 12.40
C PHE A 251 30.13 28.97 11.20
N ARG A 252 28.95 28.81 10.60
CA ARG A 252 28.48 29.58 9.44
C ARG A 252 29.42 29.48 8.23
N VAL A 253 29.89 28.27 7.93
CA VAL A 253 30.84 28.00 6.85
C VAL A 253 30.21 27.11 5.80
N ASP A 254 30.32 27.52 4.55
CA ASP A 254 30.06 26.66 3.39
C ASP A 254 31.22 25.67 3.21
N PHE A 255 30.92 24.37 3.27
CA PHE A 255 31.92 23.32 3.01
C PHE A 255 32.00 22.94 1.54
N GLY A 256 30.97 23.26 0.76
CA GLY A 256 30.87 22.98 -0.66
C GLY A 256 29.43 23.11 -1.13
N HIS A 257 29.25 23.61 -2.35
CA HIS A 257 27.94 23.87 -2.91
C HIS A 257 27.88 23.62 -4.42
N VAL A 258 26.66 23.66 -4.93
CA VAL A 258 26.32 23.69 -6.35
C VAL A 258 25.28 24.77 -6.58
N LEU A 259 25.36 25.46 -7.71
CA LEU A 259 24.34 26.42 -8.11
C LEU A 259 23.14 25.69 -8.74
N ILE A 260 21.94 26.09 -8.33
CA ILE A 260 20.69 25.66 -8.95
C ILE A 260 20.33 26.71 -9.98
N SER A 261 20.58 26.38 -11.24
CA SER A 261 20.36 27.28 -12.36
C SER A 261 19.89 26.51 -13.58
N ASN A 262 19.26 27.21 -14.53
CA ASN A 262 18.74 26.63 -15.77
C ASN A 262 17.72 25.50 -15.58
N VAL A 263 17.05 25.45 -14.42
CA VAL A 263 15.95 24.51 -14.19
C VAL A 263 14.68 25.07 -14.84
N SER A 264 14.01 24.24 -15.63
CA SER A 264 12.75 24.59 -16.28
C SER A 264 11.70 25.01 -15.24
N THR A 265 10.84 25.96 -15.60
CA THR A 265 9.64 26.28 -14.80
C THR A 265 8.55 25.21 -14.92
N ARG A 266 8.68 24.28 -15.89
CA ARG A 266 7.75 23.17 -16.18
C ARG A 266 8.30 21.80 -15.73
N ILE A 267 8.92 21.74 -14.56
CA ILE A 267 9.27 20.47 -13.90
C ILE A 267 8.04 19.87 -13.19
N PRO A 268 8.04 18.56 -12.84
CA PRO A 268 6.92 17.95 -12.14
C PRO A 268 6.54 18.72 -10.87
N PRO A 269 5.24 18.90 -10.57
CA PRO A 269 4.80 19.49 -9.32
C PRO A 269 5.18 18.58 -8.15
N PHE A 270 5.36 19.16 -6.96
CA PHE A 270 5.48 18.35 -5.76
C PHE A 270 4.13 17.74 -5.42
N VAL A 271 4.06 16.41 -5.42
CA VAL A 271 2.88 15.70 -4.95
C VAL A 271 3.08 15.43 -3.46
N PRO A 272 2.36 16.12 -2.55
CA PRO A 272 2.46 15.81 -1.14
C PRO A 272 2.01 14.37 -0.92
N VAL A 273 2.59 13.71 0.09
CA VAL A 273 1.98 12.50 0.65
C VAL A 273 0.55 12.89 0.95
N GLN A 274 -0.40 12.33 0.19
CA GLN A 274 -1.80 12.58 0.41
C GLN A 274 -2.04 12.14 1.85
N ASN A 275 -2.38 13.08 2.74
CA ASN A 275 -2.70 12.78 4.13
C ASN A 275 -3.63 11.57 4.07
N ALA A 276 -3.14 10.41 4.55
CA ALA A 276 -3.74 9.13 4.25
C ALA A 276 -5.25 9.21 4.49
N LEU A 277 -5.98 9.24 3.37
CA LEU A 277 -7.43 9.25 3.24
C LEU A 277 -8.18 10.34 4.03
N ASP A 278 -8.98 11.18 3.36
CA ASP A 278 -10.10 11.85 4.05
C ASP A 278 -11.00 10.83 4.81
N GLU A 279 -11.02 9.56 4.39
CA GLU A 279 -11.70 8.47 5.10
C GLU A 279 -10.95 7.88 6.32
N LEU A 280 -9.61 7.93 6.40
CA LEU A 280 -8.80 7.50 7.56
C LEU A 280 -8.25 8.68 8.37
N LYS A 281 -8.54 9.91 7.96
CA LYS A 281 -8.05 11.09 8.66
C LYS A 281 -8.54 11.08 10.11
N GLY A 282 -7.61 11.03 11.05
CA GLY A 282 -7.91 10.95 12.48
C GLY A 282 -8.28 9.54 12.98
N ILE A 283 -8.16 8.52 12.14
CA ILE A 283 -8.26 7.11 12.55
C ILE A 283 -6.85 6.62 12.90
N ASP A 284 -6.73 6.06 14.10
CA ASP A 284 -5.55 5.27 14.48
C ASP A 284 -5.83 3.81 14.14
N GLY A 285 -5.05 3.27 13.20
CA GLY A 285 -5.23 1.90 12.75
C GLY A 285 -4.62 0.88 13.70
N TRP A 286 -5.02 -0.37 13.55
CA TRP A 286 -4.45 -1.45 14.34
C TRP A 286 -2.98 -1.64 13.98
N GLN A 287 -2.18 -1.90 15.00
CA GLN A 287 -0.77 -2.23 14.83
C GLN A 287 -0.62 -3.45 13.91
N VAL A 288 0.31 -3.36 12.96
CA VAL A 288 0.59 -4.45 12.01
C VAL A 288 1.24 -5.60 12.77
N ASN A 289 0.58 -6.76 12.79
CA ASN A 289 1.19 -7.96 13.37
C ASN A 289 2.30 -8.46 12.44
N THR A 290 3.35 -9.05 12.99
CA THR A 290 4.44 -9.62 12.20
C THR A 290 4.73 -11.06 12.60
N LEU A 291 4.78 -11.96 11.63
CA LEU A 291 5.10 -13.37 11.83
C LEU A 291 6.52 -13.67 11.35
N LEU A 292 7.37 -14.11 12.28
CA LEU A 292 8.76 -14.46 11.97
C LEU A 292 8.90 -15.93 11.58
N GLY A 293 9.59 -16.20 10.48
CA GLY A 293 9.98 -17.53 10.01
C GLY A 293 11.13 -18.12 10.81
N THR A 294 10.90 -18.37 12.10
CA THR A 294 11.88 -18.94 13.04
C THR A 294 12.03 -20.46 12.85
N PRO A 295 13.05 -21.10 13.44
CA PRO A 295 13.15 -22.57 13.44
C PRO A 295 11.93 -23.29 14.04
N LYS A 296 11.11 -22.59 14.85
CA LYS A 296 9.86 -23.11 15.42
C LYS A 296 8.63 -22.82 14.53
N ARG A 297 8.74 -21.87 13.60
CA ARG A 297 7.67 -21.48 12.66
C ARG A 297 8.17 -21.57 11.22
N LEU A 298 8.09 -22.77 10.67
CA LEU A 298 8.39 -23.04 9.25
C LEU A 298 7.12 -23.14 8.39
N ASN A 299 5.95 -23.19 9.01
CA ASN A 299 4.67 -23.37 8.35
C ASN A 299 3.83 -22.10 8.48
N PHE A 300 3.24 -21.67 7.36
CA PHE A 300 2.32 -20.53 7.30
C PHE A 300 1.02 -20.97 6.63
N THR A 301 -0.09 -20.76 7.31
CA THR A 301 -1.44 -21.15 6.86
C THR A 301 -2.18 -19.91 6.40
N PHE A 302 -2.61 -19.90 5.15
CA PHE A 302 -3.32 -18.80 4.51
C PHE A 302 -4.82 -19.14 4.46
N GLN A 303 -5.63 -18.32 5.09
CA GLN A 303 -7.08 -18.46 5.20
C GLN A 303 -7.74 -17.13 4.85
N LEU A 304 -9.01 -17.14 4.46
CA LEU A 304 -9.74 -15.90 4.22
C LEU A 304 -10.31 -15.32 5.51
N GLY A 305 -10.38 -14.00 5.61
CA GLY A 305 -11.06 -13.32 6.70
C GLY A 305 -11.62 -11.96 6.28
N VAL A 306 -12.55 -11.43 7.05
CA VAL A 306 -13.06 -10.07 6.86
C VAL A 306 -11.94 -9.02 7.07
N PRO A 307 -11.95 -7.88 6.37
CA PRO A 307 -10.82 -6.93 6.40
C PRO A 307 -10.63 -6.16 7.70
N GLY A 308 -11.60 -6.18 8.63
CA GLY A 308 -11.48 -5.47 9.92
C GLY A 308 -11.71 -3.95 9.82
N GLY A 309 -12.61 -3.52 8.93
CA GLY A 309 -13.03 -2.11 8.85
C GLY A 309 -11.95 -1.20 8.30
N LYS A 310 -12.00 0.07 8.72
CA LYS A 310 -11.01 1.08 8.36
C LYS A 310 -9.71 0.88 9.14
N LYS A 311 -9.79 0.47 10.41
CA LYS A 311 -8.61 0.23 11.28
C LYS A 311 -7.78 -0.99 10.89
N GLY A 312 -8.38 -1.98 10.24
CA GLY A 312 -7.73 -3.20 9.80
C GLY A 312 -6.98 -3.05 8.48
N TYR A 313 -7.27 -3.95 7.52
CA TYR A 313 -6.53 -4.08 6.26
C TYR A 313 -6.36 -2.77 5.51
N GLN A 314 -7.41 -1.94 5.47
CA GLN A 314 -7.41 -0.68 4.74
C GLN A 314 -6.36 0.31 5.28
N TYR A 315 -6.21 0.41 6.61
CA TYR A 315 -5.17 1.23 7.21
C TYR A 315 -3.78 0.63 6.98
N MET A 316 -3.62 -0.68 7.18
CA MET A 316 -2.32 -1.35 7.10
C MET A 316 -1.71 -1.31 5.69
N THR A 317 -2.53 -1.44 4.65
CA THR A 317 -2.05 -1.58 3.26
C THR A 317 -2.26 -0.33 2.42
N HIS A 318 -3.00 0.66 2.92
CA HIS A 318 -3.49 1.81 2.15
C HIS A 318 -4.20 1.38 0.85
N ALA A 319 -4.92 0.26 0.93
CA ALA A 319 -5.67 -0.29 -0.20
C ALA A 319 -7.10 -0.60 0.23
N ARG A 320 -8.07 -0.40 -0.67
CA ARG A 320 -9.46 -0.80 -0.41
C ARG A 320 -9.59 -2.31 -0.62
N PRO A 321 -9.93 -3.09 0.42
CA PRO A 321 -10.10 -4.53 0.28
C PRO A 321 -11.39 -4.88 -0.45
N GLY A 322 -11.45 -6.11 -0.96
CA GLY A 322 -12.70 -6.78 -1.33
C GLY A 322 -13.51 -7.21 -0.11
N ALA A 323 -14.37 -8.22 -0.28
CA ALA A 323 -15.13 -8.79 0.83
C ALA A 323 -14.24 -9.48 1.87
N TYR A 324 -13.16 -10.13 1.40
CA TYR A 324 -12.23 -10.87 2.23
C TYR A 324 -10.79 -10.54 1.86
N VAL A 325 -9.88 -10.82 2.80
CA VAL A 325 -8.43 -10.67 2.68
C VAL A 325 -7.74 -11.89 3.27
N TRP A 326 -6.44 -12.04 3.01
CA TRP A 326 -5.63 -13.13 3.53
C TRP A 326 -5.28 -12.91 5.00
N TYR A 327 -5.64 -13.88 5.83
CA TYR A 327 -5.12 -14.07 7.17
C TYR A 327 -4.02 -15.12 7.12
N VAL A 328 -2.88 -14.83 7.74
CA VAL A 328 -1.76 -15.75 7.88
C VAL A 328 -1.71 -16.25 9.31
N ASN A 329 -1.82 -17.56 9.49
CA ASN A 329 -2.02 -18.22 10.78
C ASN A 329 -3.22 -17.65 11.58
N GLY A 330 -4.23 -17.15 10.85
CA GLY A 330 -5.40 -16.50 11.43
C GLY A 330 -5.19 -15.03 11.83
N TYR A 331 -4.09 -14.40 11.41
CA TYR A 331 -3.81 -12.99 11.69
C TYR A 331 -3.70 -12.15 10.43
N LEU A 332 -4.13 -10.88 10.51
CA LEU A 332 -3.68 -9.86 9.57
C LEU A 332 -2.24 -9.49 9.93
N ALA A 333 -1.29 -9.96 9.12
CA ALA A 333 0.13 -9.85 9.42
C ALA A 333 1.03 -9.74 8.19
N ASP A 334 2.18 -9.10 8.38
CA ASP A 334 3.36 -9.25 7.51
C ASP A 334 4.16 -10.50 7.92
N ILE A 335 4.98 -11.00 6.99
CA ILE A 335 5.83 -12.18 7.23
C ILE A 335 7.30 -11.81 7.06
N TYR A 336 8.20 -12.32 7.90
CA TYR A 336 9.64 -12.26 7.69
C TYR A 336 10.20 -13.66 7.46
N LEU A 337 10.91 -13.85 6.35
CA LEU A 337 11.53 -15.12 5.99
C LEU A 337 13.04 -14.95 5.82
N LYS A 338 13.79 -15.91 6.33
CA LYS A 338 15.24 -15.97 6.19
C LYS A 338 15.62 -16.62 4.86
N ARG A 339 16.58 -16.05 4.14
CA ARG A 339 17.14 -16.66 2.93
C ARG A 339 17.73 -18.04 3.23
N ASN A 340 17.63 -18.94 2.26
CA ASN A 340 18.10 -20.32 2.28
C ASN A 340 17.42 -21.23 3.33
N VAL A 341 16.29 -20.79 3.88
CA VAL A 341 15.41 -21.62 4.73
C VAL A 341 14.18 -22.01 3.93
N THR A 342 13.77 -23.28 4.00
CA THR A 342 12.56 -23.76 3.31
C THR A 342 11.35 -23.62 4.23
N TYR A 343 10.34 -22.93 3.74
CA TYR A 343 9.06 -22.72 4.39
C TYR A 343 7.95 -23.47 3.68
N THR A 344 6.91 -23.86 4.42
CA THR A 344 5.71 -24.52 3.88
C THR A 344 4.52 -23.60 3.97
N PHE A 345 3.85 -23.38 2.84
CA PHE A 345 2.63 -22.61 2.75
C PHE A 345 1.44 -23.55 2.57
N ILE A 346 0.48 -23.43 3.48
CA ILE A 346 -0.76 -24.21 3.53
C ILE A 346 -1.88 -23.25 3.15
N VAL A 347 -2.58 -23.50 2.07
CA VAL A 347 -3.54 -22.56 1.48
C VAL A 347 -4.95 -23.12 1.57
N GLN A 348 -5.84 -22.29 2.12
CA GLN A 348 -7.27 -22.56 2.29
C GLN A 348 -8.10 -21.37 1.78
N GLY A 349 -7.86 -20.98 0.52
CA GLY A 349 -8.46 -19.80 -0.13
C GLY A 349 -9.78 -20.05 -0.83
N GLY A 350 -10.20 -21.31 -0.94
CA GLY A 350 -11.39 -21.72 -1.66
C GLY A 350 -11.16 -21.85 -3.17
N ASN A 351 -11.86 -22.81 -3.77
CA ASN A 351 -11.74 -23.20 -5.16
C ASN A 351 -13.04 -22.98 -5.99
N ASP A 352 -14.02 -22.23 -5.45
CA ASP A 352 -15.29 -21.97 -6.13
C ASP A 352 -15.20 -20.79 -7.12
N LYS A 353 -14.96 -21.10 -8.38
CA LYS A 353 -14.89 -20.10 -9.46
C LYS A 353 -16.21 -19.40 -9.76
N SER A 354 -17.35 -19.95 -9.33
CA SER A 354 -18.66 -19.33 -9.57
C SER A 354 -18.92 -18.15 -8.64
N THR A 355 -18.29 -18.14 -7.47
CA THR A 355 -18.32 -17.06 -6.50
C THR A 355 -16.93 -16.43 -6.40
N GLY A 356 -16.69 -15.33 -7.12
CA GLY A 356 -15.35 -14.74 -7.24
C GLY A 356 -14.63 -14.48 -5.91
N ASP A 357 -15.37 -14.17 -4.84
CA ASP A 357 -14.82 -13.96 -3.49
C ASP A 357 -14.29 -15.25 -2.82
N PHE A 358 -14.70 -16.43 -3.29
CA PHE A 358 -14.35 -17.76 -2.77
C PHE A 358 -13.44 -18.57 -3.69
N TYR A 359 -12.84 -17.95 -4.69
CA TYR A 359 -11.76 -18.51 -5.50
C TYR A 359 -10.50 -17.70 -5.29
N ASN A 360 -9.59 -18.15 -4.43
CA ASN A 360 -8.36 -17.42 -4.12
C ASN A 360 -7.12 -18.33 -4.11
N PRO A 361 -6.60 -18.71 -5.29
CA PRO A 361 -5.27 -19.27 -5.36
C PRO A 361 -4.21 -18.32 -4.80
N LEU A 362 -3.30 -18.85 -3.98
CA LEU A 362 -2.19 -18.05 -3.45
C LEU A 362 -1.01 -18.06 -4.41
N TYR A 363 -0.42 -16.88 -4.64
CA TYR A 363 0.87 -16.76 -5.32
C TYR A 363 1.76 -15.71 -4.64
N LEU A 364 3.06 -15.84 -4.88
CA LEU A 364 4.09 -14.94 -4.42
C LEU A 364 4.57 -14.11 -5.61
N THR A 365 4.69 -12.80 -5.44
CA THR A 365 4.94 -11.89 -6.54
C THR A 365 5.66 -10.62 -6.10
N ASP A 366 6.19 -9.86 -7.05
CA ASP A 366 6.64 -8.49 -6.85
C ASP A 366 5.50 -7.45 -6.96
N ASP A 367 4.30 -7.86 -7.37
CA ASP A 367 3.12 -7.01 -7.46
C ASP A 367 2.41 -6.86 -6.10
N SER A 368 2.16 -5.61 -5.68
CA SER A 368 1.57 -5.29 -4.39
C SER A 368 0.05 -5.41 -4.34
N PHE A 369 -0.63 -5.59 -5.48
CA PHE A 369 -2.09 -5.52 -5.56
C PHE A 369 -2.77 -6.86 -5.80
N GLY A 370 -2.10 -7.86 -6.38
CA GLY A 370 -2.71 -9.16 -6.64
C GLY A 370 -3.56 -9.19 -7.91
N GLY A 371 -4.48 -10.15 -7.99
CA GLY A 371 -5.45 -10.24 -9.08
C GLY A 371 -4.85 -10.52 -10.46
N PHE A 372 -3.74 -11.25 -10.54
CA PHE A 372 -3.02 -11.56 -11.78
C PHE A 372 -3.93 -12.02 -12.94
N MET A 373 -4.97 -12.82 -12.67
CA MET A 373 -5.87 -13.30 -13.73
C MET A 373 -6.68 -12.17 -14.40
N LYS A 374 -6.86 -11.04 -13.71
CA LYS A 374 -7.60 -9.85 -14.18
C LYS A 374 -6.71 -8.88 -14.97
N LEU A 375 -5.40 -9.16 -15.07
CA LEU A 375 -4.44 -8.39 -15.85
C LEU A 375 -4.49 -8.76 -17.34
N SER A 376 -4.31 -7.76 -18.19
CA SER A 376 -4.06 -7.91 -19.63
C SER A 376 -2.73 -8.62 -19.91
N ASN A 377 -2.55 -9.08 -21.15
CA ASN A 377 -1.32 -9.77 -21.56
C ASN A 377 -0.05 -8.92 -21.41
N ASP A 378 -0.15 -7.60 -21.53
CA ASP A 378 1.00 -6.71 -21.38
C ASP A 378 1.33 -6.43 -19.92
N GLU A 379 0.31 -6.27 -19.05
CA GLU A 379 0.50 -6.15 -17.60
C GLU A 379 1.12 -7.43 -17.02
N ARG A 380 0.66 -8.61 -17.45
CA ARG A 380 1.21 -9.89 -16.99
C ARG A 380 2.71 -10.06 -17.26
N LYS A 381 3.25 -9.42 -18.31
CA LYS A 381 4.70 -9.45 -18.62
C LYS A 381 5.52 -8.61 -17.64
N GLN A 382 4.88 -7.68 -16.94
CA GLN A 382 5.51 -6.78 -15.97
C GLN A 382 5.48 -7.34 -14.55
N VAL A 383 4.60 -8.32 -14.30
CA VAL A 383 4.49 -8.98 -13.00
C VAL A 383 5.38 -10.23 -12.98
N LYS A 384 6.26 -10.30 -11.98
CA LYS A 384 7.07 -11.49 -11.73
C LYS A 384 6.36 -12.39 -10.72
N ILE A 385 6.06 -13.61 -11.15
CA ILE A 385 5.64 -14.67 -10.24
C ILE A 385 6.91 -15.30 -9.66
N ILE A 386 6.97 -15.37 -8.34
CA ILE A 386 8.11 -15.86 -7.55
C ILE A 386 7.85 -17.27 -7.03
N GLY A 387 6.59 -17.63 -6.78
CA GLY A 387 6.15 -18.96 -6.36
C GLY A 387 4.63 -19.04 -6.25
N GLY A 388 4.09 -20.24 -6.03
CA GLY A 388 2.64 -20.45 -5.94
C GLY A 388 1.93 -20.49 -7.31
N ALA A 389 0.68 -20.05 -7.35
CA ALA A 389 -0.18 -20.11 -8.53
C ALA A 389 0.40 -19.44 -9.78
N THR A 390 0.24 -20.09 -10.92
CA THR A 390 0.51 -19.54 -12.25
C THR A 390 -0.73 -19.65 -13.15
N SER A 391 -0.65 -19.14 -14.39
CA SER A 391 -1.77 -19.23 -15.33
C SER A 391 -2.18 -20.66 -15.71
N SER A 392 -1.29 -21.64 -15.55
CA SER A 392 -1.55 -23.04 -15.93
C SER A 392 -2.04 -23.93 -14.79
N ASP A 393 -1.78 -23.55 -13.54
CA ASP A 393 -1.95 -24.42 -12.37
C ASP A 393 -2.62 -23.71 -11.19
N ALA A 394 -3.26 -22.55 -11.41
CA ALA A 394 -3.87 -21.77 -10.34
C ALA A 394 -4.81 -22.58 -9.42
N ASP A 395 -5.54 -23.55 -9.96
CA ASP A 395 -6.45 -24.39 -9.18
C ASP A 395 -5.73 -25.21 -8.10
N ASP A 396 -4.47 -25.59 -8.33
CA ASP A 396 -3.67 -26.40 -7.42
C ASP A 396 -3.20 -25.63 -6.18
N PHE A 397 -3.36 -24.29 -6.19
CA PHE A 397 -2.91 -23.39 -5.14
C PHE A 397 -4.07 -22.70 -4.39
N ALA A 398 -5.31 -23.12 -4.63
CA ALA A 398 -6.50 -22.60 -3.97
C ALA A 398 -6.81 -23.32 -2.64
N GLY A 399 -6.87 -24.65 -2.67
CA GLY A 399 -7.28 -25.48 -1.54
C GLY A 399 -8.76 -25.34 -1.15
N GLY A 400 -9.20 -26.11 -0.15
CA GLY A 400 -10.53 -25.96 0.47
C GLY A 400 -10.71 -24.61 1.16
N LEU A 401 -11.95 -24.10 1.24
CA LEU A 401 -12.22 -22.79 1.82
C LEU A 401 -12.18 -22.84 3.35
N CYS A 402 -11.35 -22.00 3.98
CA CYS A 402 -11.50 -21.66 5.39
C CYS A 402 -11.68 -20.15 5.53
N LEU A 403 -12.75 -19.73 6.20
CA LEU A 403 -13.17 -18.35 6.30
C LEU A 403 -13.43 -17.91 7.75
N TRP A 404 -12.76 -16.84 8.16
CA TRP A 404 -12.98 -16.11 9.41
C TRP A 404 -14.13 -15.11 9.25
N THR A 405 -15.26 -15.37 9.92
CA THR A 405 -16.48 -14.54 9.87
C THR A 405 -16.88 -14.06 11.26
N PRO A 406 -17.40 -12.84 11.41
CA PRO A 406 -17.99 -12.40 12.68
C PRO A 406 -19.28 -13.16 12.95
N GLU A 407 -19.61 -13.36 14.22
CA GLU A 407 -20.91 -13.96 14.60
C GLU A 407 -22.08 -13.01 14.31
N ASN A 408 -21.86 -11.71 14.50
CA ASN A 408 -22.81 -10.66 14.17
C ASN A 408 -22.37 -9.93 12.89
N PRO A 409 -23.10 -10.03 11.77
CA PRO A 409 -22.77 -9.32 10.53
C PRO A 409 -22.86 -7.79 10.63
N ASP A 410 -23.63 -7.27 11.60
CA ASP A 410 -23.82 -5.84 11.82
C ASP A 410 -22.81 -5.25 12.83
N ASP A 411 -21.78 -6.03 13.17
CA ASP A 411 -20.74 -5.62 14.11
C ASP A 411 -19.90 -4.45 13.56
N ASP A 412 -19.64 -3.46 14.40
CA ASP A 412 -18.80 -2.32 14.04
C ASP A 412 -17.33 -2.66 14.30
N TYR A 413 -16.65 -3.12 13.26
CA TYR A 413 -15.25 -3.53 13.35
C TYR A 413 -14.32 -2.40 13.82
N ASP A 414 -14.66 -1.13 13.56
CA ASP A 414 -13.80 0.00 13.96
C ASP A 414 -13.91 0.31 15.47
N SER A 415 -14.83 -0.34 16.19
CA SER A 415 -15.02 -0.18 17.63
C SER A 415 -13.96 -0.91 18.48
N TYR A 416 -13.21 -1.86 17.91
CA TYR A 416 -12.17 -2.61 18.62
C TYR A 416 -10.82 -1.87 18.68
N ASP A 417 -10.07 -2.07 19.77
CA ASP A 417 -8.78 -1.39 20.00
C ASP A 417 -7.62 -2.06 19.24
N SER A 418 -7.73 -3.36 18.96
CA SER A 418 -6.72 -4.10 18.19
C SER A 418 -7.33 -5.18 17.32
N PHE A 419 -6.55 -5.61 16.32
CA PHE A 419 -6.91 -6.79 15.52
C PHE A 419 -7.07 -8.05 16.38
N ILE A 420 -6.30 -8.19 17.47
CA ILE A 420 -6.36 -9.38 18.34
C ILE A 420 -7.72 -9.48 19.03
N GLU A 421 -8.21 -8.37 19.60
CA GLU A 421 -9.54 -8.33 20.22
C GLU A 421 -10.65 -8.58 19.20
N PHE A 422 -10.54 -7.95 18.02
CA PHE A 422 -11.47 -8.20 16.93
C PHE A 422 -11.46 -9.69 16.51
N ARG A 423 -10.28 -10.30 16.37
CA ARG A 423 -10.14 -11.71 16.01
C ARG A 423 -10.84 -12.64 17.00
N HIS A 424 -10.89 -12.31 18.29
CA HIS A 424 -11.59 -13.12 19.30
C HIS A 424 -13.09 -13.24 19.04
N THR A 425 -13.68 -12.28 18.33
CA THR A 425 -15.11 -12.29 17.96
C THR A 425 -15.38 -13.07 16.67
N LEU A 426 -14.33 -13.38 15.90
CA LEU A 426 -14.43 -14.13 14.66
C LEU A 426 -14.52 -15.64 14.90
N LYS A 427 -15.21 -16.32 13.98
CA LYS A 427 -15.28 -17.77 13.86
C LYS A 427 -14.73 -18.22 12.52
N LEU A 428 -13.77 -19.14 12.57
CA LEU A 428 -13.29 -19.87 11.41
C LEU A 428 -14.27 -21.00 11.07
N LYS A 429 -14.72 -21.01 9.82
CA LYS A 429 -15.52 -22.08 9.21
C LYS A 429 -14.74 -22.66 8.04
N CYS A 430 -14.59 -23.98 7.99
CA CYS A 430 -13.82 -24.67 6.96
C CYS A 430 -14.70 -25.67 6.19
N ASP A 431 -14.47 -25.76 4.89
CA ASP A 431 -14.94 -26.88 4.08
C ASP A 431 -13.98 -28.06 4.25
N ASP A 432 -14.33 -28.97 5.15
CA ASP A 432 -13.53 -30.15 5.47
C ASP A 432 -13.59 -31.24 4.37
N THR A 433 -14.36 -31.03 3.29
CA THR A 433 -14.46 -31.99 2.17
C THR A 433 -13.32 -31.84 1.16
N ILE A 434 -12.64 -30.70 1.16
CA ILE A 434 -11.56 -30.36 0.21
C ILE A 434 -10.27 -30.12 0.99
N ALA A 435 -9.21 -30.83 0.62
CA ALA A 435 -7.91 -30.68 1.27
C ALA A 435 -7.31 -29.27 1.04
N PRO A 436 -6.51 -28.76 1.99
CA PRO A 436 -5.71 -27.56 1.75
C PRO A 436 -4.70 -27.80 0.61
N ALA A 437 -4.38 -26.76 -0.13
CA ALA A 437 -3.24 -26.78 -1.06
C ALA A 437 -1.95 -26.55 -0.28
N ILE A 438 -0.86 -27.23 -0.64
CA ILE A 438 0.41 -27.14 0.07
C ILE A 438 1.55 -26.98 -0.93
N PHE A 439 2.39 -25.97 -0.73
CA PHE A 439 3.64 -25.82 -1.48
C PHE A 439 4.77 -25.27 -0.61
N THR A 440 5.99 -25.44 -1.07
CA THR A 440 7.18 -24.96 -0.35
C THR A 440 7.83 -23.79 -1.07
N PHE A 441 8.47 -22.92 -0.29
CA PHE A 441 9.21 -21.77 -0.79
C PHE A 441 10.54 -21.63 -0.06
N THR A 442 11.62 -21.48 -0.82
CA THR A 442 12.98 -21.26 -0.30
C THR A 442 13.53 -19.97 -0.92
N PRO A 443 13.44 -18.82 -0.24
CA PRO A 443 14.03 -17.58 -0.75
C PRO A 443 15.55 -17.75 -0.86
N ASN A 444 16.14 -17.28 -1.96
CA ASN A 444 17.58 -17.40 -2.24
C ASN A 444 18.20 -16.02 -2.46
N SER A 445 19.49 -15.93 -2.82
CA SER A 445 20.17 -14.65 -3.03
C SER A 445 19.58 -13.77 -4.14
N SER A 446 18.79 -14.32 -5.06
CA SER A 446 18.12 -13.58 -6.14
C SER A 446 16.69 -13.14 -5.81
N THR A 447 16.12 -13.59 -4.68
CA THR A 447 14.79 -13.16 -4.25
C THR A 447 14.86 -11.69 -3.80
N PRO A 448 13.95 -10.79 -4.22
CA PRO A 448 13.91 -9.42 -3.70
C PRO A 448 13.77 -9.36 -2.17
N ASN A 449 14.23 -8.29 -1.53
CA ASN A 449 14.11 -8.11 -0.07
C ASN A 449 12.65 -7.93 0.40
N VAL A 450 11.75 -7.54 -0.50
CA VAL A 450 10.31 -7.48 -0.25
C VAL A 450 9.61 -8.12 -1.43
N ILE A 451 8.75 -9.09 -1.14
CA ILE A 451 7.80 -9.70 -2.07
C ILE A 451 6.41 -9.64 -1.43
N TYR A 452 5.38 -10.03 -2.16
CA TYR A 452 3.99 -10.04 -1.68
C TYR A 452 3.41 -11.43 -1.81
N PHE A 453 2.61 -11.86 -0.85
CA PHE A 453 1.66 -12.95 -1.04
C PHE A 453 0.34 -12.34 -1.46
N GLN A 454 -0.31 -12.84 -2.51
CA GLN A 454 -1.54 -12.27 -3.04
C GLN A 454 -2.53 -13.34 -3.50
N SER A 455 -3.80 -12.95 -3.65
CA SER A 455 -4.77 -13.77 -4.39
C SER A 455 -4.51 -13.62 -5.88
N PHE A 456 -4.37 -14.74 -6.58
CA PHE A 456 -4.22 -14.77 -8.04
C PHE A 456 -5.48 -14.21 -8.74
N ALA A 457 -6.63 -14.28 -8.06
CA ALA A 457 -7.92 -13.92 -8.61
C ALA A 457 -8.41 -12.51 -8.23
N ASN A 458 -8.04 -12.02 -7.05
CA ASN A 458 -8.63 -10.83 -6.47
C ASN A 458 -7.57 -9.82 -6.03
N TYR A 459 -7.90 -8.53 -6.18
CA TYR A 459 -7.01 -7.43 -5.81
C TYR A 459 -7.10 -7.13 -4.31
N ASN A 460 -6.04 -6.54 -3.77
CA ASN A 460 -5.94 -6.00 -2.41
C ASN A 460 -6.39 -7.00 -1.33
N MET A 461 -5.84 -8.22 -1.39
CA MET A 461 -6.11 -9.26 -0.39
C MET A 461 -4.91 -9.60 0.48
N GLY A 462 -3.70 -9.46 -0.05
CA GLY A 462 -2.49 -9.90 0.59
C GLY A 462 -1.67 -8.80 1.23
N ASN A 463 -0.47 -9.16 1.69
CA ASN A 463 0.46 -8.25 2.33
C ASN A 463 1.92 -8.66 2.07
N LYS A 464 2.88 -8.07 2.79
CA LYS A 464 4.31 -8.20 2.50
C LYS A 464 4.92 -9.46 3.11
N ILE A 465 5.92 -9.98 2.39
CA ILE A 465 6.94 -10.88 2.91
C ILE A 465 8.29 -10.17 2.81
N HIS A 466 8.89 -9.92 3.96
CA HIS A 466 10.24 -9.40 4.08
C HIS A 466 11.23 -10.56 4.01
N ILE A 467 12.15 -10.50 3.05
CA ILE A 467 13.19 -11.50 2.84
C ILE A 467 14.51 -10.92 3.36
N VAL A 468 15.05 -11.59 4.38
CA VAL A 468 16.22 -11.11 5.13
C VAL A 468 17.32 -12.17 5.16
N ASP A 469 18.57 -11.71 5.27
CA ASP A 469 19.69 -12.62 5.47
C ASP A 469 19.69 -13.19 6.89
N ASP A 470 19.30 -12.37 7.88
CA ASP A 470 19.08 -12.74 9.27
C ASP A 470 17.82 -12.03 9.81
N LEU A 471 17.08 -12.69 10.70
CA LEU A 471 15.88 -12.11 11.31
C LEU A 471 16.30 -10.96 12.26
N PRO A 472 15.61 -9.81 12.26
CA PRO A 472 15.95 -8.70 13.15
C PRO A 472 15.81 -9.08 14.63
N ASP A 473 16.80 -8.73 15.45
CA ASP A 473 16.82 -9.04 16.89
C ASP A 473 15.84 -8.16 17.70
N ASP A 474 15.44 -7.01 17.16
CA ASP A 474 14.56 -6.01 17.77
C ASP A 474 13.07 -6.22 17.43
N LEU A 475 12.75 -7.15 16.54
CA LEU A 475 11.39 -7.42 16.13
C LEU A 475 10.77 -8.49 17.02
N GLU A 476 9.83 -8.09 17.89
CA GLU A 476 9.14 -9.02 18.78
C GLU A 476 8.23 -9.96 17.98
N ASP A 477 8.49 -11.26 18.08
CA ASP A 477 7.57 -12.30 17.65
C ASP A 477 6.47 -12.47 18.70
N PHE A 478 5.21 -12.57 18.27
CA PHE A 478 4.11 -12.82 19.19
C PHE A 478 3.77 -14.31 19.24
N VAL A 479 3.27 -14.74 20.41
CA VAL A 479 2.78 -16.11 20.58
C VAL A 479 1.40 -16.20 19.93
N GLU A 480 1.30 -17.02 18.89
CA GLU A 480 0.03 -17.31 18.23
C GLU A 480 -0.95 -17.95 19.21
N GLU A 481 -2.16 -17.42 19.25
CA GLU A 481 -3.25 -18.01 20.02
C GLU A 481 -3.92 -19.10 19.18
N PRO A 482 -3.85 -20.37 19.63
CA PRO A 482 -4.45 -21.47 18.90
C PRO A 482 -5.96 -21.27 18.80
N TYR A 483 -6.47 -21.28 17.57
CA TYR A 483 -7.90 -21.29 17.35
C TYR A 483 -8.45 -22.70 17.53
N GLN A 484 -9.24 -22.92 18.59
CA GLN A 484 -9.79 -24.23 18.89
C GLN A 484 -11.09 -24.49 18.11
N TYR A 485 -10.97 -24.94 16.86
CA TYR A 485 -12.09 -25.37 16.03
C TYR A 485 -13.00 -26.42 16.72
N GLU A 486 -12.40 -27.40 17.41
CA GLU A 486 -13.14 -28.47 18.11
C GLU A 486 -13.88 -28.00 19.38
N ALA A 487 -13.36 -26.99 20.09
CA ALA A 487 -14.02 -26.47 21.29
C ALA A 487 -15.33 -25.75 20.96
N TRP A 488 -15.37 -25.07 19.81
CA TRP A 488 -16.58 -24.45 19.28
C TRP A 488 -17.63 -25.50 18.85
N LEU A 489 -17.23 -26.55 18.12
CA LEU A 489 -18.12 -27.65 17.76
C LEU A 489 -18.74 -28.32 18.99
N LYS A 490 -17.95 -28.52 20.07
CA LYS A 490 -18.47 -29.03 21.36
C LYS A 490 -19.51 -28.10 21.99
N HIS A 491 -19.29 -26.78 21.95
CA HIS A 491 -20.21 -25.82 22.56
C HIS A 491 -21.54 -25.71 21.79
N HIS A 492 -21.52 -25.87 20.46
CA HIS A 492 -22.72 -25.83 19.61
C HIS A 492 -23.52 -27.15 19.64
N ASN A 493 -22.84 -28.30 19.67
CA ASN A 493 -23.50 -29.61 19.81
C ASN A 493 -24.21 -29.77 21.18
N LEU A 494 -23.82 -28.99 22.21
CA LEU A 494 -24.52 -28.94 23.49
C LEU A 494 -25.79 -28.08 23.47
N GLN A 495 -25.92 -27.13 22.54
CA GLN A 495 -27.11 -26.26 22.40
C GLN A 495 -28.19 -26.86 21.49
N LEU A 496 -27.82 -27.76 20.57
CA LEU A 496 -28.74 -28.52 19.72
C LEU A 496 -29.11 -29.86 20.36
N THR A 497 -29.73 -29.85 21.54
CA THR A 497 -30.45 -31.03 22.03
C THR A 497 -31.91 -31.00 21.54
N PRO A 498 -32.42 -32.05 20.87
CA PRO A 498 -33.82 -32.11 20.48
C PRO A 498 -34.72 -32.11 21.73
N ARG A 499 -35.67 -31.16 21.79
CA ARG A 499 -36.80 -31.28 22.70
C ARG A 499 -37.61 -32.52 22.30
N GLY A 500 -37.54 -33.56 23.14
CA GLY A 500 -38.59 -34.56 23.25
C GLY A 500 -38.12 -36.00 23.17
N ALA A 501 -37.93 -36.62 24.33
CA ALA A 501 -38.50 -37.94 24.61
C ALA A 501 -38.50 -38.16 26.13
N ASN A 502 -39.71 -38.14 26.70
CA ASN A 502 -39.99 -38.64 28.04
C ASN A 502 -39.60 -40.12 28.15
N GLY A 503 -39.12 -40.54 29.32
CA GLY A 503 -39.37 -41.91 29.78
C GLY A 503 -38.25 -42.60 30.56
N ALA A 504 -38.45 -42.63 31.88
CA ALA A 504 -38.07 -43.72 32.79
C ALA A 504 -36.59 -43.92 33.17
N SER A 505 -36.32 -43.40 34.37
CA SER A 505 -35.30 -43.79 35.34
C SER A 505 -35.09 -45.30 35.50
N SER A 506 -33.84 -45.75 35.66
CA SER A 506 -33.49 -46.70 36.71
C SER A 506 -31.98 -46.73 36.97
N ILE A 507 -31.66 -46.34 38.20
CA ILE A 507 -30.37 -46.47 38.88
C ILE A 507 -30.28 -47.89 39.42
N VAL A 508 -29.17 -48.63 39.24
CA VAL A 508 -28.68 -49.57 40.28
C VAL A 508 -27.15 -49.72 40.22
N PHE A 509 -26.54 -49.49 41.38
CA PHE A 509 -25.13 -49.68 41.74
C PHE A 509 -24.78 -51.17 41.95
N SER A 510 -23.54 -51.54 41.65
CA SER A 510 -22.95 -52.87 41.87
C SER A 510 -22.83 -53.25 43.35
N ILE A 511 -23.12 -54.52 43.71
CA ILE A 511 -22.62 -55.17 44.94
C ILE A 511 -22.21 -56.63 44.66
N LEU A 512 -21.09 -56.99 45.30
CA LEU A 512 -20.29 -58.21 45.28
C LEU A 512 -20.97 -59.51 45.79
N THR A 513 -20.35 -60.62 45.38
CA THR A 513 -20.03 -61.87 46.11
C THR A 513 -21.02 -63.03 46.27
N ALA A 514 -20.61 -64.12 45.61
CA ALA A 514 -20.26 -65.44 46.16
C ALA A 514 -21.34 -66.38 46.74
N PHE A 515 -21.48 -67.48 46.00
CA PHE A 515 -22.05 -68.80 46.27
C PHE A 515 -21.79 -69.40 47.66
N ILE A 516 -22.83 -70.01 48.25
CA ILE A 516 -22.74 -71.11 49.23
C ILE A 516 -23.99 -72.04 49.15
N ILE A 517 -23.74 -73.32 48.83
CA ILE A 517 -24.28 -74.60 49.39
C ILE A 517 -25.61 -75.26 48.90
N PHE A 518 -25.40 -76.49 48.37
CA PHE A 518 -26.14 -77.79 48.43
C PHE A 518 -27.61 -77.96 48.01
N LEU A 519 -27.78 -78.72 46.93
CA LEU A 519 -28.43 -80.06 46.81
C LEU A 519 -29.55 -80.45 47.80
N PHE A 520 -30.72 -80.82 47.25
CA PHE A 520 -31.28 -82.19 47.24
C PHE A 520 -32.65 -82.21 46.52
N TYR A 521 -32.69 -82.69 45.26
CA TYR A 521 -33.42 -83.89 44.80
C TYR A 521 -33.19 -84.11 43.30
#